data_AF-A0A146F3Z9-F1
#
_entry.id   AF-A0A146F3Z9-F1
#
_cell.length_a   1.000
_cell.length_b   1.000
_cell.length_c   1.000
_cell.angle_alpha   90.00
_cell.angle_beta   90.00
_cell.angle_gamma   90.00
#
_symmetry.space_group_name_H-M   'P 1'
#
loop_
_entity.id
_entity.type
_entity.pdbx_description
1 polymer ?
#
loop_
_entity_poly.entity_id
_entity_poly.type
_entity_poly.pdbx_seq_one_letter_code
_entity_poly.pdbx_strand_id
1 'polypeptide(L)'
;MVVCVGIGTFTGAVFLIVLLFVAGNMDEVVNSSAGPLLEILIHATNNRVGGICLLIAFNAIVSASVVALDLSYAMPIAVNCLRGRRTLPDRKWKVPNAIGWVIDTISLSYIALTTVLFLFPPDRPVTGSSMNYCIVAFAIIVIISVVQWVVDGRKNFTGPRVDLS
;
A
#
# COMPACT_ATOMS: atom_id res chain seq x y z
N MET A 1 15.75 2.65 4.64
CA MET A 1 14.71 1.84 5.32
C MET A 1 14.46 2.32 6.74
N VAL A 2 15.47 2.44 7.60
CA VAL A 2 15.30 2.89 9.01
C VAL A 2 14.64 4.27 9.14
N VAL A 3 15.01 5.25 8.30
CA VAL A 3 14.42 6.61 8.32
C VAL A 3 12.93 6.59 7.94
N CYS A 4 12.54 5.84 6.90
CA CYS A 4 11.13 5.72 6.50
C CYS A 4 10.28 5.08 7.60
N VAL A 5 10.82 4.05 8.26
CA VAL A 5 10.15 3.43 9.42
C VAL A 5 10.00 4.47 10.53
N GLY A 6 11.06 5.21 10.89
CA GLY A 6 10.99 6.25 11.92
C GLY A 6 9.95 7.33 11.65
N ILE A 7 9.87 7.83 10.41
CA ILE A 7 8.85 8.81 9.98
C ILE A 7 7.45 8.21 10.08
N GLY A 8 7.27 6.95 9.66
CA GLY A 8 5.99 6.25 9.74
C GLY A 8 5.52 6.04 11.18
N THR A 9 6.41 5.61 12.07
CA THR A 9 6.07 5.40 13.49
C THR A 9 5.70 6.73 14.16
N PHE A 10 6.42 7.81 13.86
CA PHE A 10 6.15 9.13 14.41
C PHE A 10 4.82 9.70 13.91
N THR A 11 4.59 9.69 12.60
CA THR A 11 3.35 10.20 12.00
C THR A 11 2.12 9.37 12.43
N GLY A 12 2.26 8.05 12.54
CA GLY A 12 1.22 7.17 13.07
C GLY A 12 0.91 7.41 14.55
N ALA A 13 1.94 7.63 15.38
CA ALA A 13 1.74 7.95 16.80
C ALA A 13 1.01 9.28 16.99
N VAL A 14 1.39 10.32 16.24
CA VAL A 14 0.69 11.62 16.27
C VAL A 14 -0.76 11.46 15.83
N PHE A 15 -1.03 10.72 14.77
CA PHE A 15 -2.39 10.43 14.30
C PHE A 15 -3.24 9.74 15.37
N LEU A 16 -2.71 8.70 16.03
CA LEU A 16 -3.43 7.99 17.09
C LEU A 16 -3.68 8.87 18.32
N ILE A 17 -2.72 9.70 18.71
CA ILE A 17 -2.91 10.65 19.82
C ILE A 17 -4.07 11.59 19.51
N VAL A 18 -4.11 12.17 18.30
CA VAL A 18 -5.21 13.05 17.88
C VAL A 18 -6.55 12.32 17.90
N LEU A 19 -6.63 11.08 17.39
CA LEU A 19 -7.86 10.30 17.44
C LEU A 19 -8.35 10.05 18.86
N LEU A 20 -7.45 9.76 19.81
CA LEU A 20 -7.80 9.55 21.21
C LEU A 20 -8.34 10.81 21.89
N PHE A 21 -7.79 11.99 21.58
CA PHE A 21 -8.30 13.27 22.10
C PHE A 21 -9.66 13.64 21.51
N VAL A 22 -9.94 13.21 20.28
CA VAL A 22 -11.20 13.49 19.58
C VAL A 22 -12.31 12.49 19.95
N ALA A 23 -11.95 11.28 20.40
CA ALA A 23 -12.90 10.18 20.61
C ALA A 23 -14.00 10.45 21.65
N GLY A 24 -13.84 11.43 22.55
CA GLY A 24 -14.91 11.93 23.43
C GLY A 24 -15.70 10.83 24.14
N ASN A 25 -16.93 10.57 23.67
CA ASN A 25 -17.85 9.58 24.23
C ASN A 25 -17.48 8.15 23.81
N MET A 26 -16.75 7.45 24.69
CA MET A 26 -16.36 6.05 24.45
C MET A 26 -17.55 5.09 24.30
N ASP A 27 -18.70 5.39 24.90
CA ASP A 27 -19.91 4.55 24.79
C ASP A 27 -20.50 4.55 23.37
N GLU A 28 -20.41 5.67 22.65
CA GLU A 28 -20.87 5.76 21.25
C GLU A 28 -19.88 5.08 20.31
N VAL A 29 -18.58 5.27 20.55
CA VAL A 29 -17.50 4.71 19.72
C VAL A 29 -17.45 3.18 19.83
N VAL A 30 -17.70 2.61 21.01
CA VAL A 30 -17.69 1.16 21.23
C VAL A 30 -18.96 0.48 20.73
N ASN A 31 -20.11 1.15 20.81
CA ASN A 31 -21.40 0.57 20.40
C ASN A 31 -21.78 0.87 18.94
N SER A 32 -20.99 1.66 18.20
CA SER A 32 -21.31 1.98 16.81
C SER A 32 -21.08 0.80 15.87
N SER A 33 -22.14 0.46 15.13
CA SER A 33 -22.15 -0.58 14.10
C SER A 33 -21.25 -0.28 12.90
N ALA A 34 -20.87 0.99 12.68
CA ALA A 34 -20.06 1.42 11.54
C ALA A 34 -18.55 1.45 11.81
N GLY A 35 -18.15 1.14 13.05
CA GLY A 35 -16.76 1.03 13.48
C GLY A 35 -16.24 2.28 14.22
N PRO A 36 -15.29 2.10 15.17
CA PRO A 36 -14.79 3.17 16.03
C PRO A 36 -14.22 4.38 15.28
N LEU A 37 -13.51 4.15 14.17
CA LEU A 37 -12.83 5.20 13.44
C LEU A 37 -13.82 6.17 12.78
N LEU A 38 -14.98 5.69 12.30
CA LEU A 38 -15.98 6.55 11.69
C LEU A 38 -16.59 7.51 12.70
N GLU A 39 -16.96 7.03 13.88
CA GLU A 39 -17.56 7.87 14.93
C GLU A 39 -16.60 8.96 15.38
N ILE A 40 -15.32 8.63 15.57
CA ILE A 40 -14.30 9.62 15.94
C ILE A 40 -14.19 10.70 14.85
N LEU A 41 -14.26 10.35 13.56
CA LEU A 41 -14.24 11.32 12.47
C LEU A 41 -15.52 12.17 12.41
N ILE A 42 -16.68 11.60 12.75
CA ILE A 42 -17.96 12.33 12.84
C ILE A 42 -17.92 13.31 14.00
N HIS A 43 -17.41 12.89 15.17
CA HIS A 43 -17.19 13.75 16.33
C HIS A 43 -16.21 14.89 16.01
N ALA A 44 -15.15 14.62 15.24
CA ALA A 44 -14.18 15.63 14.80
C ALA A 44 -14.79 16.72 13.90
N THR A 45 -15.61 16.28 12.93
CA THR A 45 -16.12 17.15 11.86
C THR A 45 -17.47 17.77 12.18
N ASN A 46 -18.15 17.30 13.23
CA ASN A 46 -19.54 17.61 13.56
C ASN A 46 -20.49 17.44 12.35
N ASN A 47 -20.11 16.61 11.37
CA ASN A 47 -20.84 16.41 10.12
C ASN A 47 -20.71 14.96 9.67
N ARG A 48 -21.84 14.25 9.62
CA ARG A 48 -21.90 12.84 9.19
C ARG A 48 -21.31 12.61 7.80
N VAL A 49 -21.57 13.52 6.86
CA VAL A 49 -21.08 13.39 5.48
C VAL A 49 -19.57 13.60 5.41
N GLY A 50 -19.04 14.54 6.21
CA GLY A 50 -17.61 14.80 6.31
C GLY A 50 -16.84 13.60 6.86
N GLY A 51 -17.35 12.99 7.93
CA GLY A 51 -16.74 11.80 8.54
C GLY A 51 -16.67 10.61 7.57
N ILE A 52 -17.75 10.34 6.83
CA ILE A 52 -17.79 9.26 5.84
C ILE A 52 -16.78 9.52 4.71
N CYS A 53 -16.70 10.75 4.19
CA CYS A 53 -15.76 11.09 3.12
C CYS A 53 -14.30 10.91 3.55
N LEU A 54 -13.95 11.33 4.77
CA LEU A 54 -12.61 11.17 5.33
C LEU A 54 -12.25 9.70 5.52
N LEU A 55 -13.19 8.88 6.01
CA LEU A 55 -13.00 7.44 6.16
C LEU A 55 -12.71 6.76 4.82
N ILE A 56 -13.50 7.07 3.80
CA ILE A 56 -13.34 6.52 2.46
C ILE A 56 -11.97 6.90 1.88
N ALA A 57 -11.57 8.16 2.01
CA ALA A 57 -10.27 8.64 1.54
C ALA A 57 -9.12 7.93 2.28
N PHE A 58 -9.22 7.78 3.60
CA PHE A 58 -8.22 7.08 4.41
C PHE A 58 -8.08 5.62 3.99
N ASN A 59 -9.19 4.89 3.87
CA ASN A 59 -9.18 3.48 3.45
C ASN A 59 -8.61 3.31 2.03
N ALA A 60 -8.95 4.21 1.12
CA ALA A 60 -8.42 4.21 -0.24
C ALA A 60 -6.89 4.39 -0.27
N ILE A 61 -6.35 5.31 0.53
CA ILE A 61 -4.90 5.54 0.63
C ILE A 61 -4.19 4.32 1.24
N VAL A 62 -4.72 3.77 2.33
CA VAL A 62 -4.15 2.58 2.98
C VAL A 62 -4.14 1.40 2.00
N SER A 63 -5.25 1.12 1.34
CA SER A 63 -5.35 0.05 0.34
C SER A 63 -4.38 0.26 -0.83
N ALA A 64 -4.27 1.50 -1.34
CA ALA A 64 -3.35 1.82 -2.42
C ALA A 64 -1.88 1.66 -1.99
N SER A 65 -1.54 1.97 -0.73
CA SER A 65 -0.19 1.77 -0.20
C SER A 65 0.20 0.29 -0.14
N VAL A 66 -0.74 -0.59 0.21
CA VAL A 66 -0.51 -2.04 0.24
C VAL A 66 -0.26 -2.56 -1.17
N VAL A 67 -1.11 -2.16 -2.13
CA VAL A 67 -0.93 -2.54 -3.55
C VAL A 67 0.39 -2.02 -4.11
N ALA A 68 0.79 -0.79 -3.77
CA ALA A 68 2.07 -0.24 -4.21
C ALA A 68 3.26 -1.02 -3.64
N LEU A 69 3.19 -1.47 -2.38
CA LEU A 69 4.20 -2.35 -1.78
C LEU A 69 4.26 -3.71 -2.48
N ASP A 70 3.10 -4.33 -2.72
CA ASP A 70 3.01 -5.61 -3.43
C ASP A 70 3.66 -5.55 -4.82
N LEU A 71 3.38 -4.48 -5.58
CA LEU A 71 3.99 -4.25 -6.90
C LEU A 71 5.49 -3.98 -6.81
N SER A 72 5.95 -3.27 -5.78
CA SER A 72 7.39 -3.04 -5.56
C SER A 72 8.13 -4.36 -5.28
N TYR A 73 7.51 -5.31 -4.59
CA TYR A 73 8.06 -6.65 -4.38
C TYR A 73 7.89 -7.57 -5.61
N ALA A 74 6.86 -7.35 -6.43
CA ALA A 74 6.66 -8.08 -7.68
C ALA A 74 7.78 -7.81 -8.70
N MET A 75 8.28 -6.57 -8.77
CA MET A 75 9.33 -6.15 -9.72
C MET A 75 10.58 -7.05 -9.72
N PRO A 76 11.30 -7.27 -8.60
CA PRO A 76 12.47 -8.13 -8.59
C PRO A 76 12.14 -9.61 -8.87
N ILE A 77 10.96 -10.09 -8.46
CA ILE A 77 10.50 -11.46 -8.75
C ILE A 77 10.27 -11.62 -10.25
N ALA A 78 9.59 -10.66 -10.89
CA ALA A 78 9.36 -10.65 -12.32
C ALA A 78 10.68 -10.58 -13.12
N VAL A 79 11.62 -9.73 -12.72
CA VAL A 79 12.95 -9.64 -13.35
C VAL A 79 13.72 -10.96 -13.20
N ASN A 80 13.64 -11.62 -12.04
CA ASN A 80 14.25 -12.92 -11.80
C ASN A 80 13.67 -14.04 -12.69
N CYS A 81 12.34 -14.04 -12.89
CA CYS A 81 11.66 -14.93 -13.84
C CYS A 81 12.07 -14.64 -15.30
N LEU A 82 12.06 -13.37 -15.73
CA LEU A 82 12.39 -12.96 -17.09
C LEU A 82 13.86 -13.26 -17.46
N ARG A 83 14.78 -13.18 -16.49
CA ARG A 83 16.20 -13.58 -16.66
C ARG A 83 16.45 -15.08 -16.44
N GLY A 84 15.40 -15.88 -16.26
CA GLY A 84 15.47 -17.33 -16.17
C GLY A 84 16.21 -17.87 -14.94
N ARG A 85 16.27 -17.10 -13.84
CA ARG A 85 16.96 -17.47 -12.57
C ARG A 85 18.45 -17.82 -12.69
N ARG A 86 19.10 -17.55 -13.83
CA ARG A 86 20.49 -17.97 -14.14
C ARG A 86 21.54 -16.87 -14.01
N THR A 87 21.14 -15.61 -13.83
CA THR A 87 22.05 -14.45 -13.84
C THR A 87 22.63 -14.10 -12.46
N LEU A 88 22.26 -14.84 -11.40
CA LEU A 88 22.71 -14.54 -10.05
C LEU A 88 24.07 -15.24 -9.77
N PRO A 89 25.05 -14.56 -9.13
CA PRO A 89 26.34 -15.14 -8.75
C PRO A 89 26.19 -16.37 -7.84
N ASP A 90 27.24 -17.16 -7.68
CA ASP A 90 27.21 -18.31 -6.78
C ASP A 90 26.97 -17.87 -5.32
N ARG A 91 26.01 -18.51 -4.63
CA ARG A 91 25.59 -18.14 -3.27
C ARG A 91 25.63 -19.36 -2.36
N LYS A 92 25.94 -19.14 -1.07
CA LYS A 92 25.93 -20.17 -0.02
C LYS A 92 24.60 -20.94 0.08
N TRP A 93 23.49 -20.32 -0.35
CA TRP A 93 22.17 -20.94 -0.38
C TRP A 93 21.55 -20.82 -1.76
N LYS A 94 21.41 -21.95 -2.47
CA LYS A 94 20.71 -22.07 -3.76
C LYS A 94 19.44 -22.89 -3.56
N VAL A 95 18.30 -22.26 -3.81
CA VAL A 95 17.01 -22.97 -3.86
C VAL A 95 16.98 -23.80 -5.16
N PRO A 96 16.53 -25.07 -5.14
CA PRO A 96 16.41 -25.88 -6.35
C PRO A 96 15.59 -25.16 -7.43
N ASN A 97 16.06 -25.20 -8.69
CA ASN A 97 15.48 -24.41 -9.77
C ASN A 97 13.97 -24.65 -9.98
N ALA A 98 13.50 -25.89 -9.79
CA ALA A 98 12.08 -26.23 -9.91
C ALA A 98 11.23 -25.58 -8.80
N ILE A 99 11.66 -25.70 -7.53
CA ILE A 99 10.99 -25.08 -6.37
C ILE A 99 10.96 -23.56 -6.54
N GLY A 100 12.06 -23.01 -7.02
CA GLY A 100 12.18 -21.61 -7.33
C GLY A 100 11.12 -21.07 -8.31
N TRP A 101 10.96 -21.75 -9.44
CA TRP A 101 9.96 -21.37 -10.46
C TRP A 101 8.52 -21.43 -9.92
N VAL A 102 8.22 -22.44 -9.11
CA VAL A 102 6.90 -22.59 -8.48
C VAL A 102 6.62 -21.43 -7.53
N ILE A 103 7.56 -21.10 -6.64
CA ILE A 103 7.42 -19.99 -5.69
C ILE A 103 7.25 -18.65 -6.40
N ASP A 104 8.05 -18.38 -7.43
CA ASP A 104 7.98 -17.10 -8.14
C ASP A 104 6.65 -16.97 -8.91
N THR A 105 6.16 -18.06 -9.50
CA THR A 105 4.88 -18.07 -10.22
C THR A 105 3.68 -17.91 -9.29
N ILE A 106 3.69 -18.60 -8.14
CA ILE A 106 2.65 -18.47 -7.11
C ILE A 106 2.64 -17.05 -6.53
N SER A 107 3.82 -16.46 -6.30
CA SER A 107 3.93 -15.10 -5.78
C SER A 107 3.37 -14.08 -6.76
N LEU A 108 3.72 -14.18 -8.05
CA LEU A 108 3.21 -13.28 -9.09
C LEU A 108 1.70 -13.45 -9.30
N SER A 109 1.18 -14.68 -9.28
CA SER A 109 -0.26 -14.91 -9.42
C SER A 109 -1.04 -14.40 -8.21
N TYR A 110 -0.50 -14.57 -6.99
CA TYR A 110 -1.08 -14.02 -5.77
C TYR A 110 -1.13 -12.50 -5.81
N ILE A 111 -0.03 -11.83 -6.17
CA ILE A 111 0.02 -10.37 -6.30
C ILE A 111 -0.97 -9.88 -7.37
N ALA A 112 -1.06 -10.55 -8.52
CA ALA A 112 -2.04 -10.19 -9.55
C ALA A 112 -3.48 -10.34 -9.04
N LEU A 113 -3.77 -11.42 -8.31
CA LEU A 113 -5.08 -11.66 -7.72
C LEU A 113 -5.43 -10.62 -6.65
N THR A 114 -4.54 -10.32 -5.71
CA THR A 114 -4.79 -9.30 -4.67
C THR A 114 -5.00 -7.94 -5.31
N THR A 115 -4.19 -7.56 -6.30
CA THR A 115 -4.34 -6.29 -7.02
C THR A 115 -5.74 -6.16 -7.64
N VAL A 116 -6.21 -7.20 -8.32
CA VAL A 116 -7.54 -7.20 -8.93
C VAL A 116 -8.66 -7.15 -7.88
N LEU A 117 -8.54 -7.92 -6.80
CA LEU A 117 -9.53 -7.90 -5.72
C LEU A 117 -9.59 -6.55 -5.00
N PHE A 118 -8.45 -5.88 -4.81
CA PHE A 118 -8.39 -4.53 -4.23
C PHE A 118 -8.87 -3.43 -5.18
N LEU A 119 -8.91 -3.68 -6.50
CA LEU A 119 -9.55 -2.78 -7.45
C LEU A 119 -11.07 -2.94 -7.47
N PHE A 120 -11.58 -4.13 -7.15
CA PHE A 120 -13.02 -4.38 -7.12
C PHE A 120 -13.64 -3.94 -5.77
N PRO A 121 -14.92 -3.50 -5.79
CA PRO A 121 -15.64 -3.14 -4.57
C PRO A 121 -16.00 -4.41 -3.77
N PRO A 122 -15.89 -4.38 -2.43
CA PRO A 122 -16.18 -5.53 -1.57
C PRO A 122 -17.68 -5.87 -1.51
N ASP A 123 -18.56 -4.89 -1.70
CA ASP A 123 -20.01 -5.06 -1.59
C ASP A 123 -20.76 -4.60 -2.85
N ARG A 124 -21.87 -5.28 -3.16
CA ARG A 124 -22.88 -4.88 -4.16
C ARG A 124 -24.20 -4.61 -3.43
N PRO A 125 -24.95 -3.52 -3.71
CA PRO A 125 -24.77 -2.50 -4.74
C PRO A 125 -23.74 -1.41 -4.38
N VAL A 126 -23.01 -0.95 -5.39
CA VAL A 126 -22.01 0.13 -5.23
C VAL A 126 -22.71 1.47 -5.04
N THR A 127 -22.75 1.96 -3.81
CA THR A 127 -23.10 3.36 -3.52
C THR A 127 -21.82 4.20 -3.54
N GLY A 128 -21.91 5.51 -3.83
CA GLY A 128 -20.75 6.41 -3.81
C GLY A 128 -19.99 6.42 -2.47
N SER A 129 -20.66 5.98 -1.39
CA SER A 129 -20.08 5.83 -0.05
C SER A 129 -19.40 4.48 0.22
N SER A 130 -19.67 3.44 -0.59
CA SER A 130 -19.12 2.08 -0.42
C SER A 130 -18.18 1.66 -1.56
N MET A 131 -17.96 2.54 -2.54
CA MET A 131 -17.07 2.27 -3.66
C MET A 131 -15.61 2.20 -3.18
N ASN A 132 -14.87 1.21 -3.67
CA ASN A 132 -13.44 1.13 -3.40
C ASN A 132 -12.67 2.13 -4.27
N TYR A 133 -12.28 3.26 -3.67
CA TYR A 133 -11.50 4.31 -4.35
C TYR A 133 -10.00 4.00 -4.43
N CYS A 134 -9.57 2.78 -4.08
CA CYS A 134 -8.18 2.33 -4.18
C CYS A 134 -7.62 2.55 -5.59
N ILE A 135 -8.39 2.28 -6.66
CA ILE A 135 -7.93 2.49 -8.04
C ILE A 135 -7.58 3.95 -8.35
N VAL A 136 -8.35 4.90 -7.81
CA VAL A 136 -8.08 6.33 -8.01
C VAL A 136 -6.82 6.74 -7.25
N ALA A 137 -6.69 6.33 -5.99
CA ALA A 137 -5.50 6.59 -5.19
C ALA A 137 -4.25 5.96 -5.82
N PHE A 138 -4.35 4.73 -6.32
CA PHE A 138 -3.27 4.03 -7.00
C PHE A 138 -2.85 4.76 -8.29
N ALA A 139 -3.80 5.18 -9.13
CA ALA A 139 -3.52 5.93 -10.35
C ALA A 139 -2.77 7.24 -10.06
N ILE A 140 -3.18 7.98 -9.01
CA ILE A 140 -2.50 9.21 -8.58
C ILE A 140 -1.04 8.92 -8.18
N ILE A 141 -0.80 7.87 -7.39
CA ILE A 141 0.55 7.48 -6.95
C ILE A 141 1.43 7.12 -8.15
N VAL A 142 0.91 6.35 -9.10
CA VAL A 142 1.65 5.98 -10.33
C VAL A 142 1.99 7.23 -11.13
N ILE A 143 1.05 8.17 -11.30
CA ILE A 143 1.30 9.44 -12.00
C ILE A 143 2.41 10.23 -11.31
N ILE A 144 2.33 10.42 -9.99
CA ILE A 144 3.35 11.15 -9.22
C ILE A 144 4.72 10.47 -9.38
N SER A 145 4.77 9.14 -9.28
CA SER A 145 6.01 8.36 -9.43
C SER A 145 6.63 8.52 -10.84
N VAL A 146 5.81 8.44 -11.89
CA VAL A 146 6.28 8.66 -13.27
C VAL A 146 6.75 10.09 -13.49
N VAL A 147 6.03 11.09 -12.96
CA VAL A 147 6.43 12.49 -13.07
C VAL A 147 7.76 12.72 -12.36
N GLN A 148 7.92 12.23 -11.13
CA GLN A 148 9.16 12.34 -10.37
C GLN A 148 10.34 11.65 -11.09
N TRP A 149 10.08 10.50 -11.72
CA TRP A 149 11.07 9.82 -12.55
C TRP A 149 11.49 10.67 -13.76
N VAL A 150 10.54 11.31 -14.45
CA VAL A 150 10.84 12.14 -15.62
C VAL A 150 11.56 13.45 -15.26
N VAL A 151 11.26 14.03 -14.10
CA VAL A 151 11.85 15.30 -13.63
C VAL A 151 13.26 15.09 -13.07
N ASP A 152 13.40 14.23 -12.05
CA ASP A 152 14.64 14.06 -11.30
C ASP A 152 15.27 12.68 -11.51
N GLY A 153 14.45 11.63 -11.54
CA GLY A 153 14.94 10.24 -11.60
C GLY A 153 15.85 10.00 -12.80
N ARG A 154 15.46 10.43 -14.00
CA ARG A 154 16.24 10.19 -15.22
C ARG A 154 17.59 10.91 -15.27
N LYS A 155 17.78 11.96 -14.45
CA LYS A 155 18.99 12.79 -14.46
C LYS A 155 19.95 12.47 -13.31
N ASN A 156 19.40 12.07 -12.16
CA ASN A 156 20.16 11.79 -10.94
C ASN A 156 20.27 10.29 -10.59
N PHE A 157 19.75 9.39 -11.44
CA PHE A 157 19.89 7.95 -11.21
C PHE A 157 21.33 7.49 -11.47
N THR A 158 22.10 7.38 -10.39
CA THR A 158 23.40 6.71 -10.40
C THR A 158 23.18 5.26 -9.97
N GLY A 159 23.44 4.32 -10.88
CA GLY A 159 23.38 2.89 -10.55
C GLY A 159 24.36 2.52 -9.43
N PRO A 160 24.14 1.41 -8.70
CA PRO A 160 25.07 0.96 -7.67
C PRO A 160 26.46 0.76 -8.27
N ARG A 161 27.47 1.44 -7.72
CA ARG A 161 28.87 1.15 -8.03
C ARG A 161 29.19 -0.20 -7.39
N VAL A 162 29.20 -1.24 -8.20
CA VAL A 162 29.67 -2.55 -7.76
C VAL A 162 31.20 -2.46 -7.75
N ASP A 163 31.76 -2.08 -6.60
CA ASP A 163 33.20 -2.21 -6.38
C ASP A 163 33.50 -3.72 -6.31
N LEU A 164 33.89 -4.28 -7.45
CA LEU A 164 34.45 -5.63 -7.56
C LEU A 164 35.90 -5.55 -7.06
N SER A 165 36.10 -5.57 -5.75
CA SER A 165 37.40 -5.80 -5.11
C SER A 165 37.55 -7.27 -4.72
#